data_AF-A0A916LJN0-F1
#
_entry.id   AF-A0A916LJN0-F1
#
_cell.length_a   1.000
_cell.length_b   1.000
_cell.length_c   1.000
_cell.angle_alpha   90.00
_cell.angle_beta   90.00
_cell.angle_gamma   90.00
#
_symmetry.space_group_name_H-M   'P 1'
#
loop_
_entity.id
_entity.type
_entity.pdbx_description
1 polymer ?
#
loop_
_entity_poly.entity_id
_entity_poly.type
_entity_poly.pdbx_seq_one_letter_code
_entity_poly.pdbx_strand_id
1 'polypeptide(L)'
;MRKFVFLFLLAGFLLSQDKKIEQIYYTICDRSGIEVDKPFDFKPFDTGKCGFRLYVEAGKNWDKFNEIQKSNIKKSLERPQLQTSVLSQSGKFRIHFDTTGVNEPFLFDEYGRKNSKLVEDVC
;
A
#
# COMPACT_ATOMS: atom_id res chain seq x y z
N MET A 1 6.38 16.13 -45.03
CA MET A 1 6.65 14.85 -44.34
C MET A 1 7.16 15.02 -42.89
N ARG A 2 8.15 15.89 -42.63
CA ARG A 2 8.73 16.09 -41.27
C ARG A 2 7.73 16.56 -40.18
N LYS A 3 6.70 17.34 -40.54
CA LYS A 3 5.62 17.79 -39.61
C LYS A 3 4.72 16.65 -39.12
N PHE A 4 4.47 15.63 -39.96
CA PHE A 4 3.66 14.47 -39.59
C PHE A 4 4.39 13.50 -38.65
N VAL A 5 5.72 13.40 -38.78
CA VAL A 5 6.56 12.59 -37.89
C VAL A 5 6.55 13.13 -36.45
N PHE A 6 6.63 14.45 -36.28
CA PHE A 6 6.53 15.06 -34.95
C PHE A 6 5.15 14.87 -34.30
N LEU A 7 4.08 14.91 -35.09
CA LEU A 7 2.71 14.66 -34.59
C LEU A 7 2.56 13.22 -34.06
N PHE A 8 3.11 12.24 -34.80
CA PHE A 8 3.11 10.83 -34.40
C PHE A 8 3.93 10.58 -33.12
N LEU A 9 5.08 11.25 -32.96
CA LEU A 9 5.90 11.14 -31.75
C LEU A 9 5.19 11.71 -30.51
N LEU A 10 4.45 12.82 -30.67
CA LEU A 10 3.70 13.42 -29.57
C LEU A 10 2.54 12.52 -29.11
N ALA A 11 1.81 11.92 -30.05
CA ALA A 11 0.70 11.02 -29.75
C ALA A 11 1.15 9.73 -29.06
N GLY A 12 2.28 9.14 -29.50
CA GLY A 12 2.84 7.95 -28.87
C GLY A 12 3.29 8.19 -27.42
N PHE A 13 3.79 9.38 -27.11
CA PHE A 13 4.21 9.74 -25.74
C PHE A 13 3.02 9.85 -24.77
N LEU A 14 1.90 10.43 -25.22
CA LEU A 14 0.69 10.56 -24.40
C LEU A 14 0.09 9.19 -24.05
N LEU A 15 -0.09 8.32 -25.05
CA LEU A 15 -0.62 6.96 -24.84
C LEU A 15 0.27 6.12 -23.91
N SER A 16 1.59 6.33 -23.95
CA SER A 16 2.51 5.63 -23.06
C SER A 16 2.39 6.10 -21.60
N GLN A 17 2.02 7.35 -21.35
CA GLN A 17 1.83 7.85 -19.98
C GLN A 17 0.56 7.28 -19.34
N ASP A 18 -0.53 7.17 -20.11
CA ASP A 18 -1.81 6.66 -19.59
C ASP A 18 -1.68 5.20 -19.12
N LYS A 19 -0.99 4.36 -19.91
CA LYS A 19 -0.69 2.97 -19.52
C LYS A 19 0.09 2.86 -18.22
N LYS A 20 1.05 3.75 -17.98
CA LYS A 20 1.85 3.75 -16.74
C LYS A 20 0.99 4.10 -15.53
N ILE A 21 0.06 5.06 -15.68
CA ILE A 21 -0.81 5.53 -14.59
C ILE A 21 -1.80 4.44 -14.19
N GLU A 22 -2.39 3.75 -15.17
CA GLU A 22 -3.25 2.59 -14.92
C GLU A 22 -2.50 1.48 -14.19
N GLN A 23 -1.26 1.18 -14.61
CA GLN A 23 -0.43 0.20 -13.92
C GLN A 23 -0.21 0.57 -12.45
N ILE A 24 0.10 1.84 -12.15
CA ILE A 24 0.25 2.32 -10.78
C ILE A 24 -1.05 2.10 -9.99
N TYR A 25 -2.19 2.53 -10.54
CA TYR A 25 -3.48 2.42 -9.87
C TYR A 25 -3.85 0.96 -9.56
N TYR A 26 -3.83 0.08 -10.56
CA TYR A 26 -4.19 -1.32 -10.38
C TYR A 26 -3.25 -2.06 -9.44
N THR A 27 -1.96 -1.71 -9.43
CA THR A 27 -0.99 -2.26 -8.48
C THR A 27 -1.30 -1.83 -7.05
N ILE A 28 -1.75 -0.58 -6.82
CA ILE A 28 -2.17 -0.12 -5.49
C ILE A 28 -3.39 -0.92 -5.03
N CYS A 29 -4.42 -1.04 -5.87
CA CYS A 29 -5.62 -1.79 -5.53
C CYS A 29 -5.32 -3.26 -5.22
N ASP A 30 -4.49 -3.91 -6.04
CA ASP A 30 -4.07 -5.30 -5.86
C ASP A 30 -3.37 -5.54 -4.50
N ARG A 31 -2.40 -4.69 -4.16
CA ARG A 31 -1.65 -4.81 -2.89
C ARG A 31 -2.48 -4.48 -1.66
N SER A 32 -3.58 -3.75 -1.84
CA SER A 32 -4.45 -3.28 -0.75
C SER A 32 -5.71 -4.12 -0.61
N GLY A 33 -5.88 -5.16 -1.44
CA GLY A 33 -7.08 -6.00 -1.46
C GLY A 33 -8.34 -5.27 -1.93
N ILE A 34 -8.20 -4.17 -2.68
CA ILE A 34 -9.35 -3.43 -3.24
C ILE A 34 -9.72 -4.10 -4.56
N GLU A 35 -10.92 -4.67 -4.62
CA GLU A 35 -11.45 -5.31 -5.82
C GLU A 35 -11.81 -4.26 -6.89
N VAL A 36 -11.20 -4.40 -8.07
CA VAL A 36 -11.42 -3.57 -9.24
C VAL A 36 -11.31 -4.44 -10.48
N ASP A 37 -12.07 -4.11 -11.52
CA ASP A 37 -11.94 -4.78 -12.82
C ASP A 37 -10.60 -4.39 -13.47
N LYS A 38 -9.73 -5.39 -13.69
CA LYS A 38 -8.39 -5.21 -14.23
C LYS A 38 -8.34 -5.79 -15.64
N PRO A 39 -7.60 -5.17 -16.57
CA PRO A 39 -7.32 -5.76 -17.88
C PRO A 39 -6.70 -7.15 -17.73
N PHE A 40 -7.07 -8.08 -18.62
CA PHE A 40 -6.55 -9.46 -18.59
C PHE A 40 -5.02 -9.53 -18.71
N ASP A 41 -4.40 -8.62 -19.45
CA ASP A 41 -2.96 -8.54 -19.66
C ASP A 41 -2.24 -7.61 -18.66
N PHE A 42 -2.89 -7.29 -17.54
CA PHE A 42 -2.34 -6.40 -16.53
C PHE A 42 -0.98 -6.89 -16.02
N LYS A 43 0.02 -6.00 -16.11
CA LYS A 43 1.34 -6.18 -15.52
C LYS A 43 1.51 -5.22 -14.35
N PRO A 44 1.84 -5.71 -13.15
CA PRO A 44 2.10 -4.86 -12.01
C PRO A 44 3.21 -3.86 -12.29
N PHE A 45 3.03 -2.65 -11.76
CA PHE A 45 4.07 -1.64 -11.74
C PHE A 45 5.25 -2.13 -10.91
N ASP A 46 6.47 -2.01 -11.44
CA ASP A 46 7.66 -2.41 -10.70
C ASP A 46 7.94 -1.45 -9.54
N THR A 47 7.70 -1.95 -8.32
CA THR A 47 7.81 -1.20 -7.08
C THR A 47 9.13 -1.40 -6.33
N GLY A 48 9.97 -2.35 -6.77
CA GLY A 48 11.11 -2.81 -5.97
C GLY A 48 10.68 -3.46 -4.63
N LYS A 49 11.51 -3.34 -3.59
CA LYS A 49 11.37 -4.13 -2.34
C LYS A 49 10.18 -3.74 -1.45
N CYS A 50 9.83 -2.46 -1.33
CA CYS A 50 8.99 -1.99 -0.22
C CYS A 50 7.77 -1.14 -0.61
N GLY A 51 7.36 -1.12 -1.89
CA GLY A 51 6.14 -0.42 -2.31
C GLY A 51 6.20 1.11 -2.22
N PHE A 52 7.18 1.70 -1.54
CA PHE A 52 7.32 3.15 -1.37
C PHE A 52 7.31 3.91 -2.71
N ARG A 53 8.02 3.38 -3.71
CA ARG A 53 8.06 3.95 -5.07
C ARG A 53 6.67 4.07 -5.69
N LEU A 54 5.78 3.11 -5.43
CA LEU A 54 4.41 3.09 -5.96
C LEU A 54 3.63 4.33 -5.52
N TYR A 55 3.65 4.61 -4.22
CA TYR A 55 2.92 5.73 -3.62
C TYR A 55 3.55 7.08 -3.97
N VAL A 56 4.88 7.14 -4.11
CA VAL A 56 5.55 8.34 -4.64
C VAL A 56 5.11 8.64 -6.06
N GLU A 57 5.06 7.63 -6.94
CA GLU A 57 4.63 7.82 -8.33
C GLU A 57 3.13 8.14 -8.43
N ALA A 58 2.29 7.58 -7.54
CA ALA A 58 0.89 7.99 -7.44
C ALA A 58 0.74 9.45 -7.02
N GLY A 59 1.48 9.90 -5.99
CA GLY A 59 1.47 11.29 -5.56
C GLY A 59 1.90 12.27 -6.66
N LYS A 60 2.94 11.91 -7.44
CA LYS A 60 3.38 12.73 -8.59
C LYS A 60 2.36 12.84 -9.72
N ASN A 61 1.44 11.89 -9.83
CA ASN A 61 0.42 11.84 -10.88
C ASN A 61 -0.99 12.04 -10.33
N TRP A 62 -1.12 12.65 -9.14
CA TRP A 62 -2.37 12.74 -8.40
C TRP A 62 -3.53 13.31 -9.23
N ASP A 63 -3.26 14.36 -10.01
CA ASP A 63 -4.27 15.05 -10.82
C ASP A 63 -4.75 14.25 -12.04
N LYS A 64 -4.03 13.19 -12.41
CA LYS A 64 -4.38 12.31 -13.53
C LYS A 64 -5.33 11.19 -13.14
N PHE A 65 -5.57 10.99 -11.85
CA PHE A 65 -6.55 10.03 -11.36
C PHE A 65 -7.95 10.64 -11.30
N ASN A 66 -8.97 9.85 -11.60
CA ASN A 66 -10.36 10.24 -11.34
C ASN A 66 -10.71 10.11 -9.85
N GLU A 67 -11.86 10.63 -9.43
CA GLU A 67 -12.25 10.68 -8.02
C GLU A 67 -12.42 9.29 -7.37
N ILE A 68 -12.86 8.28 -8.13
CA ILE A 68 -12.95 6.90 -7.66
C ILE A 68 -11.56 6.33 -7.40
N GLN A 69 -10.63 6.54 -8.34
CA GLN A 69 -9.24 6.12 -8.20
C GLN A 69 -8.57 6.82 -7.01
N LYS A 70 -8.75 8.13 -6.85
CA LYS A 70 -8.25 8.89 -5.70
C LYS A 70 -8.82 8.36 -4.38
N SER A 71 -10.11 8.02 -4.35
CA SER A 71 -10.74 7.41 -3.17
C SER A 71 -10.11 6.06 -2.81
N ASN A 72 -9.91 5.19 -3.79
CA ASN A 72 -9.26 3.89 -3.59
C ASN A 72 -7.79 4.02 -3.15
N ILE A 73 -7.04 4.99 -3.71
CA ILE A 73 -5.67 5.28 -3.28
C ILE A 73 -5.63 5.85 -1.85
N LYS A 74 -6.64 6.63 -1.43
CA LYS A 74 -6.73 7.07 -0.03
C LYS A 74 -6.98 5.89 0.90
N LYS A 75 -7.91 5.00 0.54
CA LYS A 75 -8.20 3.78 1.31
C LYS A 75 -6.98 2.88 1.48
N SER A 76 -6.13 2.73 0.45
CA SER A 76 -4.90 1.94 0.58
C SER A 76 -3.85 2.54 1.52
N LEU A 77 -3.94 3.83 1.78
CA LEU A 77 -3.10 4.55 2.74
C LEU A 77 -3.70 4.60 4.15
N GLU A 78 -4.94 4.13 4.32
CA GLU A 78 -5.55 4.04 5.64
C GLU A 78 -4.79 3.03 6.48
N ARG A 79 -4.46 3.44 7.71
CA ARG A 79 -3.78 2.56 8.64
C ARG A 79 -4.77 1.54 9.20
N PRO A 80 -4.34 0.28 9.43
CA PRO A 80 -5.16 -0.69 10.13
C PRO A 80 -5.50 -0.16 11.53
N GLN A 81 -6.77 -0.26 11.90
CA GLN A 81 -7.25 0.03 13.25
C GLN A 81 -6.93 -1.18 14.13
N LEU A 82 -5.78 -1.16 14.82
CA LEU A 82 -5.43 -2.15 15.84
C LEU A 82 -5.90 -1.68 17.22
N GLN A 83 -6.05 -2.58 18.21
CA GLN A 83 -6.54 -2.21 19.54
C GLN A 83 -5.60 -1.21 20.24
N THR A 84 -4.30 -1.28 19.95
CA THR A 84 -3.31 -0.42 20.59
C THR A 84 -2.73 0.62 19.65
N SER A 85 -2.53 1.83 20.18
CA SER A 85 -2.00 2.99 19.46
C SER A 85 -1.18 3.86 20.39
N VAL A 86 0.13 3.63 20.44
CA VAL A 86 1.05 4.40 21.30
C VAL A 86 1.75 5.45 20.46
N LEU A 87 1.60 6.72 20.80
CA LEU A 87 2.36 7.81 20.21
C LEU A 87 3.59 8.07 21.09
N SER A 88 4.77 8.14 20.48
CA SER A 88 5.99 8.58 21.17
C SER A 88 5.78 9.96 21.79
N GLN A 89 6.48 10.26 22.89
CA GLN A 89 6.42 11.58 23.54
C GLN A 89 6.73 12.73 22.59
N SER A 90 7.62 12.50 21.60
CA SER A 90 7.97 13.49 20.57
C SER A 90 6.87 13.73 19.51
N GLY A 91 5.83 12.89 19.46
CA GLY A 91 4.79 12.93 18.44
C GLY A 91 5.21 12.43 17.05
N LYS A 92 6.47 12.02 16.85
CA LYS A 92 7.02 11.66 15.53
C LYS A 92 6.74 10.22 15.12
N PHE A 93 6.70 9.31 16.09
CA PHE A 93 6.52 7.88 15.86
C PHE A 93 5.26 7.39 16.56
N ARG A 94 4.46 6.59 15.86
CA ARG A 94 3.30 5.90 16.40
C ARG A 94 3.46 4.41 16.17
N ILE A 95 3.24 3.63 17.21
CA ILE A 95 3.32 2.17 17.19
C ILE A 95 1.89 1.64 17.32
N HIS A 96 1.52 0.76 16.40
CA HIS A 96 0.28 0.01 16.44
C HIS A 96 0.62 -1.46 16.63
N PHE A 97 -0.06 -2.14 17.54
CA PHE A 97 0.12 -3.58 17.76
C PHE A 97 -1.19 -4.21 18.22
N ASP A 98 -1.38 -5.47 17.84
CA ASP A 98 -2.48 -6.31 18.30
C ASP A 98 -2.07 -6.93 19.64
N THR A 99 -3.00 -6.96 20.60
CA THR A 99 -2.83 -7.65 21.90
C THR A 99 -3.61 -8.96 21.95
N THR A 100 -4.19 -9.39 20.83
CA THR A 100 -5.08 -10.54 20.74
C THR A 100 -4.73 -11.40 19.51
N GLY A 101 -5.37 -12.56 19.42
CA GLY A 101 -5.27 -13.43 18.25
C GLY A 101 -4.08 -14.40 18.29
N VAL A 102 -3.84 -15.08 17.17
CA VAL A 102 -2.84 -16.17 17.09
C VAL A 102 -1.39 -15.73 17.31
N ASN A 103 -1.15 -14.42 17.21
CA ASN A 103 0.16 -13.80 17.40
C ASN A 103 0.41 -13.37 18.86
N GLU A 104 -0.58 -13.54 19.75
CA GLU A 104 -0.39 -13.29 21.18
C GLU A 104 0.73 -14.21 21.69
N PRO A 105 1.81 -13.65 22.27
CA PRO A 105 2.92 -14.45 22.74
C PRO A 105 2.45 -15.32 23.90
N PHE A 106 3.01 -16.53 23.99
CA PHE A 106 2.75 -17.44 25.10
C PHE A 106 4.06 -18.09 25.52
N LEU A 107 4.18 -18.36 26.82
CA LEU A 107 5.30 -19.12 27.34
C LEU A 107 4.96 -20.60 27.39
N PHE A 108 5.95 -21.44 27.14
CA PHE A 108 5.89 -22.84 27.53
C PHE A 108 6.47 -22.97 28.94
N ASP A 109 5.79 -23.71 29.81
CA ASP A 109 6.38 -24.11 31.08
C ASP A 109 7.48 -25.18 30.87
N GLU A 110 8.18 -25.55 31.94
CA GLU A 110 9.23 -26.58 31.94
C GLU A 110 8.73 -27.98 31.49
N TYR A 111 7.41 -28.16 31.40
CA TYR A 111 6.74 -29.38 30.96
C TYR A 111 6.15 -29.25 29.54
N GLY A 112 6.44 -28.15 28.82
CA GLY A 112 5.97 -27.91 27.45
C GLY A 112 4.50 -27.52 27.33
N ARG A 113 3.83 -27.13 28.42
CA ARG A 113 2.43 -26.66 28.42
C ARG A 113 2.37 -25.16 28.14
N LYS A 114 1.43 -24.76 27.29
CA LYS A 114 1.18 -23.35 26.93
C LYS A 114 0.58 -22.60 28.12
N ASN A 115 1.24 -21.55 28.58
CA ASN A 115 0.78 -20.65 29.65
C ASN A 115 0.47 -19.26 29.05
N SER A 116 -0.74 -18.74 29.30
CA SER A 116 -1.28 -17.55 28.64
C SER A 116 -1.00 -16.22 29.37
N LYS A 117 -0.16 -16.21 30.41
CA LYS A 117 0.10 -15.01 31.21
C LYS A 117 1.53 -14.51 30.99
N LEU A 118 1.66 -13.38 30.28
CA LEU A 118 2.93 -12.66 30.07
C LEU A 118 2.91 -11.20 30.57
N VAL A 119 1.79 -10.71 31.10
CA VAL A 119 1.58 -9.25 31.29
C VAL A 119 1.63 -8.78 32.75
N GLU A 120 1.92 -9.64 33.73
CA GLU A 120 1.93 -9.19 35.15
C GLU A 120 3.29 -8.70 35.68
N ASP A 121 4.42 -8.93 35.00
CA ASP A 121 5.75 -8.70 35.60
C ASP A 121 6.59 -7.57 34.95
N VAL A 122 5.96 -6.62 34.24
CA VAL A 122 6.68 -5.41 33.76
C VAL A 122 5.90 -4.14 34.15
N CYS A 123 5.99 -3.79 35.43
CA CYS A 123 5.88 -2.42 35.95
C CYS A 123 6.73 -2.32 37.22
#